data_AF-A0A8T4ITV7-F1
#
_entry.id   AF-A0A8T4ITV7-F1
#
_cell.length_a   1.000
_cell.length_b   1.000
_cell.length_c   1.000
_cell.angle_alpha   90.00
_cell.angle_beta   90.00
_cell.angle_gamma   90.00
#
_symmetry.space_group_name_H-M   'P 1'
#
loop_
_entity.id
_entity.type
_entity.pdbx_description
1 polymer ?
#
loop_
_entity_poly.entity_id
_entity_poly.type
_entity_poly.pdbx_seq_one_letter_code
_entity_poly.pdbx_strand_id
1 'polypeptide(L)' 'MVESEDGIVFLNGRTGRYWQLNGTGSEVVRLLLSGETVESAATRLQEQFPGETVQAVSDVHALVRQLQDAKLLAR' A
#
# COMPACT_ATOMS: atom_id res chain seq x y z
N MET A 1 4.37 10.70 5.43
CA MET A 1 4.58 9.99 4.16
C MET A 1 5.37 10.91 3.25
N VAL A 2 6.37 10.39 2.54
CA VAL A 2 7.14 11.13 1.54
C VAL A 2 7.14 10.32 0.26
N GLU A 3 6.95 10.97 -0.88
CA GLU A 3 7.09 10.34 -2.20
C GLU A 3 8.55 10.40 -2.66
N SER A 4 8.99 9.32 -3.28
CA SER A 4 10.33 9.12 -3.87
C SER A 4 10.16 8.55 -5.27
N GLU A 5 11.20 8.66 -6.10
CA GLU A 5 11.25 8.04 -7.44
C GLU A 5 10.99 6.52 -7.40
N ASP A 6 11.38 5.86 -6.31
CA ASP A 6 11.24 4.41 -6.14
C ASP A 6 9.93 3.99 -5.42
N GLY A 7 9.07 4.95 -5.04
CA GLY A 7 7.81 4.70 -4.36
C GLY A 7 7.58 5.55 -3.11
N ILE A 8 6.77 5.05 -2.18
CA ILE A 8 6.38 5.78 -0.97
C ILE A 8 7.22 5.35 0.23
N VAL A 9 7.73 6.33 0.98
CA VAL A 9 8.42 6.12 2.26
C VAL A 9 7.56 6.58 3.43
N PHE A 10 7.43 5.69 4.41
CA PHE A 10 6.82 5.94 5.71
C PHE A 10 7.90 6.02 6.78
N LEU A 11 7.79 7.01 7.67
CA LEU A 11 8.58 7.11 8.88
C LEU A 11 7.65 6.97 10.08
N ASN A 12 7.92 6.01 10.96
CA ASN A 12 7.27 5.97 12.27
C ASN A 12 8.03 6.91 13.21
N GLY A 13 7.50 8.10 13.41
CA GLY A 13 8.13 9.14 14.24
C GLY A 13 8.33 8.76 15.71
N ARG A 14 7.68 7.69 16.21
CA ARG A 14 7.86 7.21 17.59
C ARG A 14 9.03 6.25 17.73
N THR A 15 9.33 5.46 16.69
CA THR A 15 10.37 4.43 16.73
C THR A 15 11.60 4.78 15.89
N GLY A 16 11.51 5.79 15.02
CA GLY A 16 12.57 6.17 14.07
C GLY A 16 12.74 5.19 12.90
N ARG A 17 11.94 4.13 12.83
CA ARG A 17 11.98 3.14 11.74
C ARG A 17 11.34 3.72 10.48
N TYR A 18 11.86 3.34 9.31
CA TYR A 18 11.26 3.64 8.02
C TYR A 18 10.82 2.38 7.29
N TRP A 19 9.83 2.54 6.41
CA TRP A 19 9.32 1.52 5.50
C TRP A 19 9.24 2.14 4.12
N GLN A 20 9.70 1.41 3.11
CA GLN A 20 9.56 1.79 1.71
C GLN A 20 8.62 0.81 1.04
N LEU A 21 7.66 1.34 0.29
CA LEU A 21 6.79 0.56 -0.55
C LEU A 21 7.33 0.53 -1.97
N ASN A 22 7.22 -0.63 -2.62
CA ASN A 22 7.44 -0.75 -4.06
C ASN A 22 6.32 0.00 -4.83
N GLY A 23 6.43 0.06 -6.15
CA GLY A 23 5.46 0.76 -7.01
C GLY A 23 4.01 0.30 -6.77
N THR A 24 3.80 -1.01 -6.73
CA THR A 24 2.48 -1.64 -6.51
C THR A 24 1.90 -1.24 -5.15
N GLY A 25 2.66 -1.39 -4.06
CA GLY A 25 2.19 -1.05 -2.72
C GLY A 25 1.99 0.46 -2.54
N SER A 26 2.79 1.28 -3.22
CA SER A 26 2.62 2.73 -3.24
C SER A 26 1.29 3.13 -3.88
N GLU A 27 0.91 2.47 -4.97
CA GLU A 27 -0.36 2.73 -5.64
C GLU A 27 -1.56 2.32 -4.79
N VAL A 28 -1.49 1.16 -4.14
CA VAL A 28 -2.52 0.73 -3.17
C VAL A 28 -2.72 1.78 -2.09
N VAL A 29 -1.63 2.28 -1.49
CA VAL A 29 -1.72 3.32 -0.46
C VAL A 29 -2.36 4.59 -1.00
N ARG A 30 -2.03 5.02 -2.22
CA ARG A 30 -2.66 6.20 -2.84
C ARG A 30 -4.17 6.04 -3.00
N LEU A 31 -4.62 4.89 -3.50
CA LEU A 31 -6.04 4.60 -3.67
C LEU A 31 -6.78 4.55 -2.33
N LEU A 32 -6.18 3.95 -1.29
CA LEU A 32 -6.80 3.93 0.03
C LEU A 32 -6.87 5.34 0.66
N LEU A 33 -5.85 6.16 0.45
CA LEU A 33 -5.83 7.56 0.94
C LEU A 33 -6.81 8.47 0.18
N SER A 34 -7.18 8.12 -1.07
CA SER A 34 -8.24 8.82 -1.81
C SER A 34 -9.65 8.40 -1.37
N GLY A 35 -9.76 7.43 -0.44
CA GLY A 35 -11.01 6.96 0.15
C GLY A 35 -11.56 5.69 -0.49
N GLU A 36 -10.80 5.00 -1.33
CA GLU A 36 -11.23 3.73 -1.91
C GLU A 36 -11.16 2.58 -0.90
N THR A 37 -11.93 1.53 -1.20
CA THR A 37 -11.87 0.28 -0.45
C THR A 37 -10.71 -0.59 -0.93
N VAL A 38 -10.33 -1.58 -0.12
CA VAL A 38 -9.32 -2.58 -0.48
C VAL A 38 -9.69 -3.32 -1.77
N GLU A 39 -10.97 -3.64 -1.94
CA GLU A 39 -11.49 -4.35 -3.11
C GLU A 39 -11.37 -3.48 -4.37
N SER A 40 -11.76 -2.20 -4.30
CA SER A 40 -11.62 -1.24 -5.40
C SER A 40 -10.14 -1.05 -5.79
N ALA A 41 -9.27 -0.91 -4.79
CA ALA A 41 -7.84 -0.78 -5.01
C ALA A 41 -7.25 -2.02 -5.71
N ALA A 42 -7.64 -3.22 -5.27
CA ALA A 42 -7.21 -4.47 -5.87
C ALA A 42 -7.72 -4.66 -7.30
N THR A 43 -8.95 -4.21 -7.61
CA THR A 43 -9.48 -4.21 -8.97
C THR A 43 -8.67 -3.28 -9.88
N ARG A 44 -8.42 -2.04 -9.46
CA ARG A 44 -7.60 -1.09 -10.24
C ARG A 44 -6.18 -1.59 -10.48
N LEU A 45 -5.61 -2.25 -9.48
CA LEU A 45 -4.28 -2.83 -9.58
C LEU A 45 -4.22 -3.96 -10.62
N GLN A 46 -5.26 -4.79 -10.69
CA GLN A 46 -5.38 -5.82 -11.74
C GLN A 46 -5.59 -5.21 -13.13
N GLU A 47 -6.36 -4.13 -13.23
CA GLU A 47 -6.54 -3.39 -14.50
C GLU A 47 -5.22 -2.78 -15.00
N GLN A 48 -4.40 -2.26 -14.08
CA GLN A 48 -3.12 -1.63 -14.39
C GLN A 48 -2.01 -2.65 -14.66
N PHE A 49 -2.05 -3.81 -13.98
CA PHE A 49 -1.05 -4.88 -14.07
C PHE A 49 -1.70 -6.23 -14.45
N PRO A 50 -2.21 -6.39 -15.68
CA PRO A 50 -2.97 -7.57 -16.09
C PRO A 50 -2.19 -8.90 -16.06
N GLY A 51 -0.87 -8.86 -15.91
CA GLY A 51 0.01 -10.04 -15.81
C GLY A 51 0.26 -10.58 -14.40
N GLU A 52 -0.15 -9.87 -13.34
CA GLU A 52 0.10 -10.24 -11.93
C GLU A 52 -1.17 -10.80 -11.22
N THR A 53 -1.99 -11.54 -11.96
CA THR A 53 -3.43 -11.72 -11.73
C THR A 53 -3.85 -12.95 -10.91
N VAL A 54 -3.18 -13.30 -9.81
CA VAL A 54 -3.68 -14.42 -8.97
C VAL A 54 -4.01 -14.04 -7.52
N GLN A 55 -3.42 -12.98 -6.94
CA GLN A 55 -3.61 -12.72 -5.50
C GLN A 55 -3.78 -11.25 -5.10
N ALA A 56 -4.03 -10.32 -6.03
CA ALA A 56 -4.06 -8.88 -5.76
C ALA A 56 -4.90 -8.47 -4.53
N VAL A 57 -6.10 -9.03 -4.32
CA VAL A 57 -6.91 -8.73 -3.14
C VAL A 57 -6.23 -9.20 -1.84
N SER A 58 -5.68 -10.42 -1.84
CA SER A 58 -4.95 -10.97 -0.69
C SER A 58 -3.70 -10.15 -0.39
N ASP A 59 -2.99 -9.72 -1.44
CA ASP A 59 -1.77 -8.92 -1.32
C ASP A 59 -2.05 -7.52 -0.78
N VAL A 60 -3.12 -6.87 -1.25
CA VAL A 60 -3.60 -5.60 -0.69
C VAL A 60 -3.97 -5.77 0.78
N HIS A 61 -4.72 -6.82 1.14
CA HIS A 61 -5.03 -7.08 2.55
C HIS A 61 -3.77 -7.35 3.40
N ALA A 62 -2.80 -8.09 2.88
CA ALA A 62 -1.54 -8.35 3.57
C ALA A 62 -0.74 -7.06 3.80
N LEU A 63 -0.66 -6.19 2.78
CA LEU A 63 -0.02 -4.89 2.87
C LEU A 63 -0.69 -4.01 3.93
N VAL A 64 -2.02 -3.88 3.90
CA VAL A 64 -2.76 -3.06 4.88
C VAL A 64 -2.52 -3.56 6.31
N ARG A 65 -2.57 -4.88 6.52
CA ARG A 65 -2.27 -5.47 7.84
C ARG A 65 -0.85 -5.14 8.31
N GLN A 66 0.15 -5.29 7.45
CA GLN A 66 1.54 -4.97 7.79
C GLN A 66 1.72 -3.48 8.15
N LEU A 67 1.06 -2.57 7.43
CA LEU A 67 1.11 -1.14 7.71
C LEU A 67 0.41 -0.79 9.04
N GLN A 68 -0.71 -1.43 9.35
CA GLN A 68 -1.42 -1.27 10.62
C GLN A 68 -0.60 -1.81 11.81
N ASP A 69 0.04 -2.96 11.65
CA ASP A 69 0.92 -3.55 12.67
C ASP A 69 2.15 -2.68 12.93
N ALA A 70 2.69 -2.06 11.87
CA ALA A 70 3.76 -1.07 11.94
C ALA A 70 3.33 0.30 12.53
N LYS A 71 2.05 0.48 12.84
CA LYS A 71 1.44 1.74 13.31
C LYS A 71 1.61 2.89 12.31
N LEU A 72 1.59 2.57 11.02
CA LEU A 72 1.68 3.52 9.92
C LEU A 72 0.31 3.91 9.36
N LEU A 73 -0.67 3.01 9.47
CA LEU A 73 -2.07 3.28 9.17
C LEU A 73 -2.92 3.10 10.42
N ALA A 74 -4.00 3.88 10.50
CA ALA A 74 -5.05 3.66 11.49
C ALA A 74 -5.78 2.34 11.19
N ARG A 75 -6.39 1.77 12.23
CA ARG A 75 -7.14 0.51 12.12
C ARG A 75 -8.54 0.77 11.59
#